data_AF-A0A6B3EMN5-F1
#
_entry.id   AF-A0A6B3EMN5-F1
#
_cell.length_a   1.000
_cell.length_b   1.000
_cell.length_c   1.000
_cell.angle_alpha   90.00
_cell.angle_beta   90.00
_cell.angle_gamma   90.00
#
_symmetry.space_group_name_H-M   'P 1'
#
loop_
_entity.id
_entity.type
_entity.pdbx_description
1 polymer ?
#
loop_
_entity_poly.entity_id
_entity_poly.type
_entity_poly.pdbx_seq_one_letter_code
_entity_poly.pdbx_strand_id
1 'polypeptide(L)' 'MLVLVAPGQGAQTPGFLTPWLELPGAAERLAGWSETIGLDLVHYGTKADADAIRDTAVAQPLLVAAGLLS' A
#
# COMPACT_ATOMS: atom_id res chain seq x y z
N MET A 1 -26.55 -7.76 0.75
CA MET A 1 -25.82 -7.37 1.98
C MET A 1 -24.37 -7.16 1.60
N LEU A 2 -23.80 -5.99 1.88
CA LEU A 2 -22.40 -5.66 1.60
C LEU A 2 -21.61 -5.69 2.92
N VAL A 3 -20.45 -6.33 2.93
CA VAL A 3 -19.53 -6.37 4.08
C VAL A 3 -18.17 -5.88 3.60
N LEU A 4 -17.59 -4.94 4.35
CA LEU A 4 -16.24 -4.42 4.12
C LEU A 4 -15.34 -4.84 5.28
N VAL A 5 -14.17 -5.38 4.94
CA VAL A 5 -13.16 -5.81 5.92
C VAL A 5 -11.83 -5.16 5.58
N ALA A 6 -11.16 -4.62 6.60
CA ALA A 6 -9.85 -3.99 6.48
C ALA A 6 -8.85 -4.80 7.32
N PRO A 7 -8.08 -5.72 6.69
CA PRO A 7 -7.14 -6.56 7.42
C PRO A 7 -5.95 -5.74 7.96
N GLY A 8 -5.42 -6.17 9.12
CA GLY A 8 -4.28 -5.54 9.77
C GLY A 8 -2.91 -6.04 9.26
N GLN A 9 -1.86 -5.74 10.02
CA GLN A 9 -0.49 -6.17 9.74
C GLN A 9 -0.39 -7.70 9.62
N GLY A 10 0.35 -8.16 8.62
CA GLY A 10 0.45 -9.57 8.20
C GLY A 10 -0.26 -9.86 6.87
N ALA A 11 -1.12 -8.95 6.40
CA ALA A 11 -1.79 -9.07 5.12
C ALA A 11 -0.93 -8.62 3.92
N GLN A 12 0.14 -7.85 4.17
CA GLN A 12 1.03 -7.36 3.11
C GLN A 12 1.91 -8.48 2.54
N THR A 13 2.01 -8.53 1.20
CA THR A 13 2.89 -9.46 0.47
C THR A 13 3.69 -8.69 -0.60
N PRO A 14 4.90 -9.14 -0.97
CA PRO A 14 5.70 -8.42 -1.96
C PRO A 14 4.92 -8.18 -3.27
N GLY A 15 4.94 -6.94 -3.75
CA GLY A 15 4.30 -6.56 -5.00
C GLY A 15 2.78 -6.42 -4.95
N PHE A 16 2.14 -6.49 -3.77
CA PHE A 16 0.68 -6.57 -3.69
C PHE A 16 -0.05 -5.35 -4.27
N LEU A 17 0.55 -4.16 -4.37
CA LEU A 17 -0.10 -3.00 -5.01
C LEU A 17 0.11 -2.92 -6.52
N THR A 18 0.88 -3.84 -7.13
CA THR A 18 1.17 -3.80 -8.58
C THR A 18 -0.10 -3.75 -9.44
N PRO A 19 -1.13 -4.59 -9.21
CA PRO A 19 -2.36 -4.53 -10.00
C PRO A 19 -3.14 -3.21 -9.85
N TRP A 20 -2.98 -2.50 -8.72
CA TRP A 20 -3.71 -1.25 -8.48
C TRP A 20 -3.14 -0.09 -9.28
N LEU A 21 -1.85 -0.12 -9.65
CA LEU A 21 -1.22 0.94 -10.45
C LEU A 21 -1.72 0.98 -11.90
N GLU A 22 -2.34 -0.09 -12.38
CA GLU A 22 -3.01 -0.13 -13.68
C GLU A 22 -4.33 0.65 -13.69
N LEU A 23 -4.87 1.01 -12.51
CA LEU A 23 -6.11 1.75 -12.41
C LEU A 23 -5.89 3.25 -12.61
N PRO A 24 -6.74 3.95 -13.39
CA PRO A 24 -6.61 5.38 -13.61
C PRO A 24 -6.56 6.16 -12.29
N GLY A 25 -5.58 7.05 -12.14
CA GLY A 25 -5.46 7.92 -10.97
C GLY A 25 -4.90 7.25 -9.72
N ALA A 26 -4.59 5.94 -9.73
CA ALA A 26 -4.07 5.24 -8.56
C ALA A 26 -2.61 5.61 -8.26
N ALA A 27 -1.78 5.68 -9.31
CA ALA A 27 -0.38 6.07 -9.21
C ALA A 27 -0.24 7.52 -8.68
N GLU A 28 -1.02 8.47 -9.21
CA GLU A 28 -0.96 9.86 -8.73
C GLU A 28 -1.41 10.00 -7.26
N ARG A 29 -2.46 9.25 -6.85
CA ARG A 29 -2.91 9.24 -5.45
C ARG A 29 -1.84 8.70 -4.51
N LEU A 30 -1.24 7.55 -4.84
CA LEU A 30 -0.15 6.97 -4.04
C LEU A 30 1.07 7.90 -3.99
N ALA A 31 1.42 8.56 -5.10
CA ALA A 31 2.51 9.53 -5.13
C ALA A 31 2.23 10.72 -4.18
N GLY A 32 1.03 11.30 -4.22
CA GLY A 32 0.65 12.40 -3.32
C GLY A 32 0.63 12.01 -1.85
N TRP A 33 0.15 10.80 -1.51
CA TRP A 33 0.23 10.29 -0.15
C TRP A 33 1.67 10.02 0.28
N SER A 34 2.50 9.50 -0.62
CA SER A 34 3.91 9.25 -0.36
C SER A 34 4.65 10.52 0.03
N GLU A 35 4.41 11.62 -0.69
CA GLU A 35 4.94 12.95 -0.37
C GLU A 35 4.45 13.43 0.99
N THR A 36 3.16 13.27 1.28
CA THR A 36 2.53 13.73 2.53
C THR A 36 3.13 13.06 3.77
N ILE A 37 3.46 11.77 3.68
CA ILE A 37 3.96 10.99 4.83
C ILE A 37 5.47 10.73 4.80
N GLY A 38 6.17 11.16 3.74
CA GLY A 38 7.60 10.93 3.58
C GLY A 38 8.00 9.46 3.38
N LEU A 39 7.12 8.63 2.81
CA LEU A 39 7.34 7.20 2.58
C LEU A 39 6.94 6.85 1.15
N ASP A 40 7.83 6.25 0.36
CA ASP A 40 7.54 5.84 -1.03
C ASP A 40 6.61 4.62 -1.08
N LEU A 41 5.30 4.86 -0.99
CA LEU A 41 4.28 3.82 -1.00
C LEU A 41 4.25 3.06 -2.33
N VAL A 42 4.66 3.70 -3.43
CA VAL A 42 4.74 3.04 -4.74
C VAL A 42 5.87 2.00 -4.70
N HIS A 43 7.06 2.36 -4.23
CA HIS A 43 8.17 1.41 -4.06
C HIS A 43 7.80 0.27 -3.11
N TYR A 44 7.31 0.59 -1.90
CA TYR A 44 7.02 -0.42 -0.89
C TYR A 44 5.86 -1.33 -1.27
N GLY A 45 4.89 -0.84 -2.05
CA GLY A 45 3.79 -1.64 -2.56
C GLY A 45 4.11 -2.52 -3.76
N THR A 46 5.23 -2.28 -4.47
CA THR A 46 5.50 -2.95 -5.76
C THR A 46 6.84 -3.66 -5.86
N LYS A 47 7.91 -3.10 -5.29
CA LYS A 47 9.29 -3.57 -5.49
C LYS A 47 9.98 -4.03 -4.22
N ALA A 48 9.55 -3.53 -3.06
CA ALA A 48 10.14 -3.92 -1.80
C ALA A 48 9.93 -5.41 -1.51
N ASP A 49 10.93 -6.00 -0.84
CA ASP A 49 10.88 -7.39 -0.42
C ASP A 49 10.04 -7.59 0.85
N ALA A 50 9.89 -8.85 1.25
CA ALA A 50 9.07 -9.23 2.40
C ALA A 50 9.59 -8.67 3.73
N ASP A 51 10.91 -8.48 3.89
CA ASP A 51 11.49 -8.02 5.13
C ASP A 51 11.33 -6.50 5.28
N ALA A 52 11.48 -5.75 4.19
CA ALA A 52 11.21 -4.32 4.14
C ALA A 52 9.74 -3.99 4.49
N ILE A 53 8.79 -4.76 3.96
CA ILE A 53 7.35 -4.55 4.25
C ILE A 53 6.88 -5.20 5.56
N ARG A 54 7.77 -5.87 6.32
CA ARG A 54 7.47 -6.35 7.67
C ARG A 54 7.74 -5.30 8.73
N ASP A 55 8.65 -4.37 8.48
CA ASP A 55 8.88 -3.23 9.37
C ASP A 55 7.55 -2.51 9.59
N THR A 56 7.12 -2.39 10.85
CA THR A 56 5.85 -1.77 11.22
C THR A 56 5.74 -0.33 10.72
N ALA A 57 6.86 0.40 10.63
CA ALA A 57 6.89 1.77 10.11
C ALA A 57 6.54 1.83 8.61
N VAL A 58 6.75 0.74 7.88
CA VAL A 58 6.36 0.59 6.47
C VAL A 58 5.00 -0.09 6.34
N ALA A 59 4.80 -1.20 7.06
CA ALA A 59 3.64 -2.08 6.94
C ALA A 59 2.33 -1.35 7.24
N GLN A 60 2.28 -0.57 8.32
CA GLN A 60 1.04 0.09 8.74
C GLN A 60 0.59 1.17 7.75
N PRO A 61 1.42 2.15 7.35
CA PRO A 61 1.02 3.13 6.34
C PRO A 61 0.68 2.49 5.00
N LEU A 62 1.43 1.46 4.58
CA LEU A 62 1.21 0.77 3.32
C LEU A 62 -0.14 0.05 3.27
N LEU A 63 -0.53 -0.64 4.34
CA LEU A 63 -1.83 -1.31 4.44
C LEU A 63 -3.00 -0.31 4.53
N VAL A 64 -2.81 0.81 5.22
CA VAL A 64 -3.82 1.88 5.26
C VAL A 64 -4.00 2.48 3.87
N ALA A 65 -2.91 2.81 3.17
CA ALA A 65 -2.98 3.32 1.80
C ALA A 65 -3.68 2.33 0.85
N ALA A 66 -3.39 1.03 0.98
CA ALA A 66 -4.07 -0.02 0.21
C ALA A 66 -5.58 -0.05 0.46
N GLY A 67 -6.01 0.04 1.73
CA GLY A 67 -7.43 0.07 2.09
C GLY A 67 -8.17 1.33 1.63
N LEU A 68 -7.47 2.47 1.50
CA LEU A 68 -8.04 3.69 0.92
C LEU A 68 -8.12 3.66 -0.61
N LEU A 69 -7.30 2.83 -1.25
CA LEU A 69 -7.23 2.68 -2.69
C LEU A 69 -8.24 1.66 -3.25
N SER A 70 -8.66 0.70 -2.41
CA SER A 70 -9.58 -0.40 -2.73
C SER A 70 -11.05 -0.03 -2.93
#